data_AF-A0A347ZPF6-F1
#
_entry.id   AF-A0A347ZPF6-F1
#
_cell.length_a   1.000
_cell.length_b   1.000
_cell.length_c   1.000
_cell.angle_alpha   90.00
_cell.angle_beta   90.00
_cell.angle_gamma   90.00
#
_symmetry.space_group_name_H-M   'P 1'
#
loop_
_entity.id
_entity.type
_entity.pdbx_description
1 polymer ?
#
loop_
_entity_poly.entity_id
_entity_poly.type
_entity_poly.pdbx_seq_one_letter_code
_entity_poly.pdbx_strand_id
1 'polypeptide(L)'
;MSFPEPVNEVMRLCVLGTQAEYAGRPDEAAEFYRQAWRAACDDYEACLAAHYVARIQDSPELALHWNEIALARAESSQDERVLPFYPSLYVNLGRSYELLGHMQQAEEFYRRASELGLDHDNLNLGTIR
;
A
#
# COMPACT_ATOMS: atom_id res chain seq x y z
N MET A 1 0.92 -24.78 -6.23
CA MET A 1 -0.17 -24.03 -5.58
C MET A 1 -0.64 -22.99 -6.59
N SER A 2 -1.86 -23.15 -7.13
CA SER A 2 -2.42 -22.16 -8.05
C SER A 2 -3.06 -21.05 -7.23
N PHE A 3 -2.57 -19.82 -7.40
CA PHE A 3 -3.25 -18.64 -6.88
C PHE A 3 -4.55 -18.46 -7.67
N PRO A 4 -5.68 -18.08 -7.04
CA PRO A 4 -6.89 -17.80 -7.77
C PRO A 4 -6.62 -16.70 -8.81
N GLU A 5 -7.05 -16.91 -10.05
CA GLU A 5 -6.93 -15.90 -11.10
C GLU A 5 -7.62 -14.61 -10.62
N PRO A 6 -6.90 -13.48 -10.53
CA PRO A 6 -7.49 -12.22 -10.13
C PRO A 6 -8.56 -11.80 -11.13
N VAL A 7 -9.79 -11.60 -10.64
CA VAL A 7 -10.98 -11.23 -11.45
C VAL A 7 -10.86 -9.81 -12.04
N ASN A 8 -9.85 -9.04 -11.62
CA ASN A 8 -9.64 -7.63 -11.93
C ASN A 8 -8.19 -7.40 -12.39
N GLU A 9 -8.01 -6.70 -13.51
CA GLU A 9 -6.69 -6.46 -14.12
C GLU A 9 -5.73 -5.70 -13.18
N VAL A 10 -6.23 -4.77 -12.38
CA VAL A 10 -5.43 -4.07 -11.35
C VAL A 10 -4.94 -5.06 -10.30
N MET A 11 -5.81 -5.93 -9.79
CA MET A 11 -5.39 -6.99 -8.85
C MET A 11 -4.35 -7.92 -9.49
N ARG A 12 -4.53 -8.28 -10.76
CA ARG A 12 -3.58 -9.12 -11.51
C ARG A 12 -2.21 -8.47 -11.60
N LEU A 13 -2.15 -7.20 -11.98
CA LEU A 13 -0.91 -6.45 -12.08
C LEU A 13 -0.24 -6.29 -10.71
N CYS A 14 -1.00 -6.03 -9.64
CA CYS A 14 -0.46 -6.00 -8.28
C CYS A 14 0.12 -7.34 -7.82
N VAL A 15 -0.53 -8.46 -8.15
CA VAL A 15 -0.02 -9.81 -7.86
C VAL A 15 1.27 -10.09 -8.64
N LEU A 16 1.32 -9.76 -9.93
CA LEU A 16 2.53 -9.90 -10.75
C LEU A 16 3.69 -9.04 -10.24
N GLY A 17 3.40 -7.80 -9.84
CA GLY A 17 4.41 -6.92 -9.23
C GLY A 17 4.95 -7.48 -7.93
N THR A 18 4.08 -8.04 -7.09
CA THR A 18 4.49 -8.69 -5.82
C THR A 18 5.38 -9.90 -6.08
N GLN A 19 5.03 -10.73 -7.08
CA GLN A 19 5.85 -11.86 -7.50
C GLN A 19 7.22 -11.42 -8.05
N ALA A 20 7.28 -10.31 -8.78
CA ALA A 20 8.53 -9.74 -9.27
C ALA A 20 9.41 -9.23 -8.12
N GLU A 21 8.85 -8.59 -7.08
CA GLU A 21 9.58 -8.22 -5.86
C GLU A 21 10.18 -9.44 -5.16
N TYR A 22 9.37 -10.50 -4.94
CA TYR A 22 9.86 -11.74 -4.32
C TYR A 22 10.95 -12.44 -5.16
N ALA A 23 10.94 -12.22 -6.47
CA ALA A 23 11.96 -12.72 -7.38
C ALA A 23 13.20 -11.80 -7.49
N GLY A 24 13.26 -10.70 -6.74
CA GLY A 24 14.38 -9.75 -6.79
C GLY A 24 14.42 -8.91 -8.07
N ARG A 25 13.27 -8.65 -8.70
CA ARG A 25 13.12 -7.89 -9.95
C ARG A 25 12.35 -6.57 -9.71
N PRO A 26 12.98 -5.58 -9.04
CA PRO A 26 12.29 -4.35 -8.63
C PRO A 26 11.81 -3.49 -9.80
N ASP A 27 12.57 -3.41 -10.89
CA ASP A 27 12.16 -2.62 -12.07
C ASP A 27 10.90 -3.17 -12.74
N GLU A 28 10.79 -4.50 -12.82
CA GLU A 28 9.63 -5.19 -13.36
C GLU A 28 8.42 -5.04 -12.43
N ALA A 29 8.63 -5.14 -11.11
CA ALA A 29 7.58 -4.86 -10.14
C ALA A 29 7.03 -3.43 -10.26
N ALA A 30 7.93 -2.46 -10.38
CA ALA A 30 7.57 -1.07 -10.53
C ALA A 30 6.75 -0.83 -11.81
N GLU A 31 7.10 -1.49 -12.90
CA GLU A 31 6.34 -1.38 -14.14
C GLU A 31 4.94 -1.99 -14.01
N PHE A 32 4.79 -3.15 -13.37
CA PHE A 32 3.47 -3.73 -13.10
C PHE A 32 2.59 -2.81 -12.23
N TYR A 33 3.14 -2.21 -11.18
CA TYR A 33 2.38 -1.30 -10.31
C TYR A 33 1.97 -0.01 -11.05
N ARG A 34 2.83 0.55 -11.91
CA ARG A 34 2.45 1.69 -12.75
C ARG A 34 1.37 1.33 -13.77
N GLN A 35 1.40 0.12 -14.33
CA GLN A 35 0.33 -0.36 -15.21
C GLN A 35 -0.98 -0.53 -14.44
N ALA A 36 -0.93 -1.06 -13.21
CA ALA A 36 -2.09 -1.19 -12.34
C ALA A 36 -2.76 0.18 -12.11
N TRP A 37 -1.96 1.21 -11.85
CA TRP A 37 -2.45 2.58 -11.69
C TRP A 37 -3.11 3.14 -12.96
N ARG A 38 -2.52 2.90 -14.13
CA ARG A 38 -3.08 3.34 -15.42
C ARG A 38 -4.38 2.59 -15.78
N ALA A 39 -4.52 1.35 -15.32
CA ALA A 39 -5.67 0.50 -15.62
C ALA A 39 -6.87 0.72 -14.68
N ALA A 40 -6.64 1.34 -13.51
CA ALA A 40 -7.69 1.58 -12.53
C ALA A 40 -8.84 2.43 -13.10
N CYS A 41 -10.07 1.92 -12.95
CA CYS A 41 -11.28 2.56 -13.47
C CYS A 41 -12.25 3.06 -12.38
N ASP A 42 -12.06 2.63 -11.13
CA ASP A 42 -12.83 3.06 -9.97
C ASP A 42 -11.94 3.39 -8.76
N ASP A 43 -12.55 3.92 -7.69
CA ASP A 43 -11.81 4.32 -6.49
C ASP A 43 -11.24 3.13 -5.70
N TYR A 44 -11.87 1.95 -5.76
CA TYR A 44 -11.32 0.73 -5.14
C TYR A 44 -10.02 0.30 -5.83
N GLU A 45 -10.04 0.22 -7.16
CA GLU A 45 -8.89 -0.10 -7.99
C GLU A 45 -7.80 0.96 -7.86
N ALA A 46 -8.16 2.24 -7.84
CA ALA A 46 -7.21 3.33 -7.66
C ALA A 46 -6.55 3.28 -6.28
N CYS A 47 -7.32 2.97 -5.22
CA CYS A 47 -6.78 2.73 -3.87
C CYS A 47 -5.75 1.61 -3.88
N LEU A 48 -6.12 0.45 -4.44
CA LEU A 48 -5.25 -0.71 -4.54
C LEU A 48 -3.96 -0.38 -5.30
N ALA A 49 -4.07 0.20 -6.50
CA ALA A 49 -2.92 0.54 -7.32
C ALA A 49 -2.01 1.57 -6.64
N ALA A 50 -2.57 2.65 -6.07
CA ALA A 50 -1.80 3.68 -5.38
C ALA A 50 -1.01 3.11 -4.19
N HIS A 51 -1.61 2.20 -3.42
CA HIS A 51 -0.92 1.51 -2.34
C HIS A 51 0.33 0.77 -2.81
N TYR A 52 0.27 0.09 -3.96
CA TYR A 52 1.43 -0.60 -4.52
C TYR A 52 2.44 0.35 -5.17
N VAL A 53 1.98 1.44 -5.81
CA VAL A 53 2.87 2.47 -6.35
C VAL A 53 3.66 3.16 -5.23
N ALA A 54 3.09 3.36 -4.04
CA ALA A 54 3.80 3.94 -2.90
C ALA A 54 5.06 3.13 -2.51
N ARG A 55 5.04 1.81 -2.71
CA ARG A 55 6.12 0.89 -2.29
C ARG A 55 7.39 0.99 -3.14
N ILE A 56 7.28 1.48 -4.37
CA ILE A 56 8.39 1.59 -5.33
C ILE A 56 9.00 2.99 -5.40
N GLN A 57 8.55 3.91 -4.54
CA GLN A 57 9.06 5.27 -4.56
C GLN A 57 10.43 5.36 -3.90
N ASP A 58 11.33 6.12 -4.50
CA ASP A 58 12.71 6.28 -4.02
C ASP A 58 12.83 7.25 -2.83
N SER A 59 11.77 8.01 -2.53
CA SER A 59 11.78 9.00 -1.45
C SER A 59 10.57 8.84 -0.52
N PRO A 60 10.73 9.09 0.80
CA PRO A 60 9.63 9.07 1.75
C PRO A 60 8.52 10.08 1.42
N GLU A 61 8.84 11.22 0.80
CA GLU A 61 7.85 12.23 0.36
C GLU A 61 6.96 11.70 -0.75
N LEU A 62 7.54 11.01 -1.74
CA LEU A 62 6.79 10.38 -2.82
C LEU A 62 5.96 9.20 -2.29
N ALA A 63 6.53 8.40 -1.38
CA ALA A 63 5.79 7.32 -0.72
C ALA A 63 4.59 7.88 0.07
N LEU A 64 4.79 8.96 0.84
CA LEU A 64 3.72 9.66 1.55
C LEU A 64 2.62 10.10 0.58
N HIS A 65 2.98 10.80 -0.49
CA HIS A 65 2.03 11.28 -1.48
C HIS A 65 1.15 10.17 -2.05
N TRP A 66 1.74 9.04 -2.42
CA TRP A 66 0.98 7.90 -2.94
C TRP A 66 0.15 7.18 -1.88
N ASN A 67 0.63 7.10 -0.63
CA ASN A 67 -0.16 6.57 0.48
C ASN A 67 -1.37 7.47 0.81
N GLU A 68 -1.22 8.79 0.70
CA GLU A 68 -2.33 9.75 0.86
C GLU A 68 -3.35 9.60 -0.27
N ILE A 69 -2.91 9.42 -1.52
CA ILE A 69 -3.79 9.08 -2.64
C ILE A 69 -4.56 7.79 -2.34
N ALA A 70 -3.88 6.74 -1.89
CA ALA A 70 -4.51 5.46 -1.60
C ALA A 70 -5.60 5.58 -0.53
N LEU A 71 -5.32 6.30 0.56
CA LEU A 71 -6.32 6.55 1.61
C LEU A 71 -7.50 7.38 1.09
N ALA A 72 -7.25 8.48 0.36
CA ALA A 72 -8.32 9.31 -0.17
C ALA A 72 -9.25 8.55 -1.13
N ARG A 73 -8.69 7.61 -1.91
CA ARG A 73 -9.46 6.72 -2.78
C ARG A 73 -10.25 5.69 -1.99
N ALA A 74 -9.67 5.10 -0.95
CA ALA A 74 -10.39 4.22 -0.04
C ALA A 74 -11.61 4.92 0.60
N GLU A 75 -11.44 6.17 1.05
CA GLU A 75 -12.49 6.99 1.67
C GLU A 75 -13.57 7.44 0.67
N SER A 76 -13.21 7.60 -0.61
CA SER A 76 -14.16 7.97 -1.68
C SER A 76 -14.93 6.76 -2.24
N SER A 77 -14.40 5.56 -2.05
CA SER A 77 -14.99 4.33 -2.55
C SER A 77 -16.29 3.99 -1.80
N GLN A 78 -17.33 3.66 -2.54
CA GLN A 78 -18.57 3.06 -2.00
C GLN A 78 -18.46 1.53 -1.88
N ASP A 79 -17.31 0.97 -2.26
CA ASP A 79 -17.08 -0.47 -2.29
C ASP A 79 -16.45 -0.96 -0.98
N GLU A 80 -17.15 -1.83 -0.26
CA GLU A 80 -16.70 -2.41 1.01
C GLU A 80 -15.42 -3.23 0.89
N ARG A 81 -14.99 -3.62 -0.32
CA ARG A 81 -13.70 -4.28 -0.56
C ARG A 81 -12.50 -3.42 -0.16
N VAL A 82 -12.65 -2.09 0.02
CA VAL A 82 -11.59 -1.24 0.57
C VAL A 82 -11.39 -1.43 2.08
N LEU A 83 -12.40 -1.94 2.81
CA LEU A 83 -12.36 -1.99 4.26
C LEU A 83 -11.13 -2.74 4.83
N PRO A 84 -10.73 -3.91 4.28
CA PRO A 84 -9.55 -4.62 4.76
C PRO A 84 -8.22 -3.90 4.49
N PHE A 85 -8.20 -2.86 3.65
CA PHE A 85 -6.98 -2.10 3.35
C PHE A 85 -6.68 -1.01 4.39
N TYR A 86 -7.68 -0.49 5.11
CA TYR A 86 -7.46 0.61 6.06
C TYR A 86 -6.33 0.38 7.06
N PRO A 87 -6.20 -0.79 7.72
CA PRO A 87 -5.10 -1.00 8.67
C PRO A 87 -3.73 -0.84 8.02
N SER A 88 -3.52 -1.42 6.83
CA SER A 88 -2.24 -1.34 6.13
C SER A 88 -1.98 0.05 5.55
N LEU A 89 -3.01 0.75 5.07
CA LEU A 89 -2.90 2.14 4.62
C LEU A 89 -2.44 3.05 5.76
N TYR A 90 -3.04 2.91 6.94
CA TYR A 90 -2.66 3.69 8.11
C TYR A 90 -1.22 3.39 8.56
N VAL A 91 -0.80 2.13 8.60
CA VAL A 91 0.62 1.81 8.90
C VAL A 91 1.57 2.47 7.91
N ASN A 92 1.28 2.42 6.61
CA ASN A 92 2.18 2.98 5.60
C ASN A 92 2.23 4.51 5.65
N LEU A 93 1.12 5.17 5.97
CA LEU A 93 1.10 6.60 6.28
C LEU A 93 1.93 6.90 7.52
N GLY A 94 1.74 6.14 8.60
CA GLY A 94 2.50 6.28 9.83
C GLY A 94 4.01 6.20 9.58
N ARG A 95 4.44 5.18 8.83
CA ARG A 95 5.85 5.00 8.43
C ARG A 95 6.36 6.14 7.56
N SER A 96 5.56 6.62 6.62
CA SER A 96 5.97 7.72 5.75
C SER A 96 6.19 9.01 6.55
N TYR A 97 5.28 9.32 7.48
CA TYR A 97 5.42 10.45 8.40
C TYR A 97 6.62 10.28 9.36
N GLU A 98 6.84 9.09 9.90
CA GLU A 98 7.99 8.78 10.77
C GLU A 98 9.32 9.02 10.06
N LEU A 99 9.47 8.52 8.82
CA LEU A 99 10.67 8.72 8.00
C LEU A 99 10.95 10.19 7.68
N LEU A 100 9.90 11.02 7.64
CA LEU A 100 9.99 12.47 7.43
C LEU A 100 10.17 13.26 8.75
N GLY A 101 10.22 12.57 9.90
CA GLY A 101 10.36 13.20 11.22
C GLY A 101 9.07 13.81 11.78
N HIS A 102 7.94 13.56 11.13
CA HIS A 102 6.61 14.03 11.54
C HIS A 102 5.96 13.06 12.55
N MET A 103 6.59 12.95 13.73
CA MET A 103 6.26 11.92 14.72
C MET A 103 4.82 11.99 15.23
N GLN A 104 4.23 13.18 15.36
CA GLN A 104 2.85 13.32 15.83
C GLN A 104 1.85 12.68 14.86
N GLN A 105 2.00 12.94 13.56
CA GLN A 105 1.17 12.32 12.53
C GLN A 105 1.43 10.81 12.43
N ALA A 106 2.68 10.39 12.60
CA ALA A 106 3.04 8.98 12.60
C ALA A 106 2.29 8.20 13.69
N GLU A 107 2.34 8.69 14.95
CA GLU A 107 1.62 8.12 16.09
C GLU A 107 0.11 8.08 15.88
N GLU A 108 -0.47 9.14 15.30
CA GLU A 108 -1.90 9.18 15.01
C GLU A 108 -2.33 8.05 14.06
N PHE A 109 -1.61 7.89 12.95
CA PHE A 109 -1.92 6.85 11.97
C PHE A 109 -1.65 5.45 12.50
N TYR A 110 -0.56 5.26 13.25
CA TYR A 110 -0.27 4.00 13.92
C TYR A 110 -1.36 3.61 14.93
N ARG A 111 -1.89 4.57 15.70
CA ARG A 111 -3.05 4.33 16.58
C ARG A 111 -4.28 3.91 15.79
N ARG A 112 -4.60 4.59 14.67
CA ARG A 112 -5.75 4.21 13.81
C ARG A 112 -5.60 2.79 13.23
N ALA A 113 -4.37 2.37 12.91
CA ALA A 113 -4.10 1.00 12.47
C ALA A 113 -4.34 -0.03 13.60
N SER A 114 -3.84 0.26 14.81
CA SER A 114 -4.01 -0.59 16.00
C SER A 114 -5.47 -0.74 16.41
N GLU A 115 -6.27 0.33 16.29
CA GLU A 115 -7.73 0.29 16.51
C GLU A 115 -8.46 -0.68 15.57
N LEU A 116 -7.86 -0.98 14.41
CA LEU A 116 -8.34 -1.98 13.46
C LEU A 116 -7.60 -3.33 13.54
N GLY A 117 -6.77 -3.52 14.57
CA GLY A 117 -6.10 -4.78 14.87
C GLY A 117 -4.75 -4.98 14.17
N LEU A 118 -4.14 -3.94 13.59
CA LEU A 118 -2.80 -4.00 13.01
C LEU A 118 -1.83 -3.08 13.76
N ASP A 119 -0.99 -3.66 14.61
CA ASP A 119 0.04 -2.91 15.34
C ASP A 119 1.29 -2.67 14.48
N HIS A 120 1.83 -1.46 14.54
CA HIS A 120 3.06 -1.08 13.83
C HIS A 120 4.31 -1.79 14.37
N ASP A 121 4.34 -2.13 15.66
CA ASP A 121 5.46 -2.84 16.30
C ASP A 121 5.68 -4.25 15.72
N ASN A 122 4.62 -4.88 15.19
CA ASN A 122 4.68 -6.21 14.59
C ASN A 122 5.29 -6.23 13.17
N LEU A 123 5.63 -5.06 12.61
CA LEU A 123 6.23 -4.93 11.28
C LEU A 123 7.73 -4.60 11.31
N ASN A 124 8.32 -4.53 12.51
CA ASN A 124 9.77 -4.61 12.71
C ASN A 124 10.28 -6.04 12.48
N LEU A 125 10.03 -6.61 11.29
CA LEU A 125 10.81 -7.73 10.76
C LEU A 125 12.19 -7.20 10.36
N GLY A 126 13.04 -6.98 11.36
CA GLY A 126 14.37 -6.40 11.19
C GLY A 126 15.26 -6.33 12.42
N THR A 127 14.79 -6.68 13.62
CA THR A 127 15.68 -6.85 14.77
C THR A 127 15.81 -8.34 15.11
N ILE A 128 16.73 -9.00 14.41
CA ILE A 128 17.35 -10.22 14.90
C ILE A 128 18.10 -9.83 16.18
N ARG A 129 17.65 -10.35 17.33
CA ARG A 129 18.49 -10.47 18.53
C ARG A 129 19.24 -11.79 18.49
#